data_AF-A0A8T0ZCL9-F1
#
_entry.id   AF-A0A8T0ZCL9-F1
#
_cell.length_a   1.000
_cell.length_b   1.000
_cell.length_c   1.000
_cell.angle_alpha   90.00
_cell.angle_beta   90.00
_cell.angle_gamma   90.00
#
_symmetry.space_group_name_H-M   'P 1'
#
loop_
_entity.id
_entity.type
_entity.pdbx_description
1 polymer ?
#
loop_
_entity_poly.entity_id
_entity_poly.type
_entity_poly.pdbx_seq_one_letter_code
_entity_poly.pdbx_strand_id
1 'polypeptide(L)'
;MRFTSSLYRRKTRICPEILRQRLRGFCGQGRDTTTVFRVRRKPTTLEIIVGLYHWITCISIIFLVLAQLLGAVRNTTTTTQHIFYGRDPRRGPYEIVGTSDTPYTDRVVACVRYGRKYEPRLVSSLLASEGTEAILEDSTGKARHGYRLVKRRAGKASDSLDSSVYSSYEDICSLISVTFDSILEACTSLGYSNLTTDALRVIDGVDSQRLFRIPYSLPVLIMPFWDNTEQARHTVPTWHGESCMFRLEDAYSGSANGGSNSTKASLRAVNRTVRFQRTEEWLKQPGGVWKNGWYEDLEGGRWFADITSSNPGPPYYMAYRMFDMTSGREMNCSNQEDCLAEPKVNRWGTKFTTYEYPHNLNSIAIQSGASYGLFLYETTQADVHCTMEQYVGRSRATEVVLDVSQVTESSTCY
;
A
#
# COMPACT_ATOMS: atom_id res chain seq x y z
N MET A 1 15.44 -22.07 -61.50
CA MET A 1 14.85 -22.99 -62.50
C MET A 1 13.51 -22.45 -62.94
N ARG A 2 13.30 -22.29 -64.26
CA ARG A 2 11.99 -22.10 -64.90
C ARG A 2 11.21 -23.41 -64.89
N PHE A 3 9.87 -23.31 -65.00
CA PHE A 3 8.89 -24.14 -65.75
C PHE A 3 7.54 -23.99 -65.01
N THR A 4 6.65 -23.07 -65.39
CA THR A 4 5.58 -23.16 -66.42
C THR A 4 4.68 -24.40 -66.37
N SER A 5 3.37 -24.10 -66.31
CA SER A 5 2.26 -24.76 -67.03
C SER A 5 1.68 -26.05 -66.42
N SER A 6 0.40 -26.42 -66.52
CA SER A 6 -0.84 -25.80 -67.02
C SER A 6 -1.93 -26.89 -67.01
N LEU A 7 -3.21 -26.51 -66.84
CA LEU A 7 -4.44 -27.20 -67.34
C LEU A 7 -4.76 -28.57 -66.69
N TYR A 8 -6.00 -29.04 -66.45
CA TYR A 8 -7.30 -28.79 -67.09
C TYR A 8 -8.48 -29.44 -66.31
N ARG A 9 -9.65 -28.75 -66.30
CA ARG A 9 -11.08 -29.21 -66.40
C ARG A 9 -11.62 -30.40 -65.57
N ARG A 10 -12.85 -30.39 -64.97
CA ARG A 10 -14.23 -30.05 -65.43
C ARG A 10 -15.14 -29.74 -64.19
N LYS A 11 -15.88 -28.61 -64.15
CA LYS A 11 -17.37 -28.41 -64.29
C LYS A 11 -18.28 -29.46 -63.59
N THR A 12 -19.25 -29.08 -62.75
CA THR A 12 -20.54 -28.41 -63.11
C THR A 12 -21.10 -27.48 -62.01
N ARG A 13 -21.53 -26.25 -62.37
CA ARG A 13 -22.91 -25.65 -62.31
C ARG A 13 -23.60 -25.80 -60.94
N ILE A 14 -24.02 -24.73 -60.25
CA ILE A 14 -25.12 -23.82 -60.62
C ILE A 14 -24.87 -22.41 -60.02
N CYS A 15 -24.99 -21.38 -60.85
CA CYS A 15 -25.26 -19.97 -60.54
C CYS A 15 -26.80 -19.77 -60.70
N PRO A 16 -27.47 -18.69 -60.22
CA PRO A 16 -27.05 -17.31 -60.54
C PRO A 16 -27.40 -16.22 -59.46
N GLU A 17 -26.58 -15.18 -59.33
CA GLU A 17 -26.82 -13.78 -59.82
C GLU A 17 -27.76 -12.94 -58.91
N ILE A 18 -27.64 -11.63 -58.70
CA ILE A 18 -26.83 -10.52 -59.25
C ILE A 18 -27.08 -9.32 -58.33
N LEU A 19 -26.11 -8.39 -58.18
CA LEU A 19 -26.42 -6.95 -58.07
C LEU A 19 -25.19 -6.06 -58.29
N ARG A 20 -25.01 -5.63 -59.55
CA ARG A 20 -24.39 -4.38 -60.09
C ARG A 20 -24.34 -4.62 -61.61
N GLN A 21 -24.65 -3.70 -62.54
CA GLN A 21 -24.72 -2.26 -62.56
C GLN A 21 -25.36 -1.81 -63.90
N ARG A 22 -25.92 -0.59 -63.94
CA ARG A 22 -25.90 0.38 -65.05
C ARG A 22 -26.37 0.01 -66.48
N LEU A 23 -27.37 0.82 -66.89
CA LEU A 23 -27.43 1.70 -68.07
C LEU A 23 -27.87 1.17 -69.46
N ARG A 24 -28.84 1.93 -69.98
CA ARG A 24 -29.27 2.22 -71.38
C ARG A 24 -30.26 1.26 -72.04
N GLY A 25 -31.37 1.85 -72.45
CA GLY A 25 -32.32 1.28 -73.41
C GLY A 25 -33.55 2.16 -73.57
N PHE A 26 -33.51 3.04 -74.56
CA PHE A 26 -34.59 3.93 -75.00
C PHE A 26 -35.76 3.14 -75.64
N CYS A 27 -36.93 3.80 -75.67
CA CYS A 27 -38.13 3.55 -76.48
C CYS A 27 -39.19 2.58 -75.92
N GLY A 28 -40.42 3.08 -75.80
CA GLY A 28 -41.62 2.27 -75.56
C GLY A 28 -42.77 3.02 -74.91
N GLN A 29 -43.46 3.84 -75.69
CA GLN A 29 -44.75 4.47 -75.38
C GLN A 29 -45.77 3.44 -74.85
N GLY A 30 -46.42 3.76 -73.73
CA GLY A 30 -47.57 3.03 -73.21
C GLY A 30 -48.15 3.77 -72.01
N ARG A 31 -49.04 4.73 -72.25
CA ARG A 31 -49.87 5.34 -71.22
C ARG A 31 -50.82 4.27 -70.69
N ASP A 32 -50.67 3.92 -69.42
CA ASP A 32 -51.79 3.43 -68.60
C ASP A 32 -51.63 3.99 -67.18
N THR A 33 -52.31 5.12 -66.96
CA THR A 33 -52.55 5.68 -65.63
C THR A 33 -53.64 4.86 -64.94
N THR A 34 -53.25 3.82 -64.20
CA THR A 34 -54.10 3.25 -63.14
C THR A 34 -53.61 3.80 -61.79
N THR A 35 -54.27 4.86 -61.35
CA THR A 35 -54.16 5.40 -60.00
C THR A 35 -54.65 4.35 -59.01
N VAL A 36 -53.72 3.64 -58.36
CA VAL A 36 -54.02 2.79 -57.20
C VAL A 36 -54.35 3.73 -56.04
N PHE A 37 -55.64 3.89 -55.76
CA PHE A 37 -56.11 4.53 -54.52
C PHE A 37 -55.64 3.69 -53.32
N ARG A 38 -54.52 4.07 -52.70
CA ARG A 38 -54.20 3.64 -51.34
C ARG A 38 -55.22 4.28 -50.40
N VAL A 39 -56.26 3.54 -50.07
CA VAL A 39 -57.11 3.86 -48.92
C VAL A 39 -56.20 3.88 -47.69
N ARG A 40 -55.89 5.08 -47.18
CA ARG A 40 -55.32 5.23 -45.84
C ARG A 40 -56.38 4.77 -44.85
N ARG A 41 -56.34 3.50 -44.44
CA ARG A 41 -57.06 3.05 -43.25
C ARG A 41 -56.58 3.94 -42.10
N LYS A 42 -57.53 4.60 -41.43
CA LYS A 42 -57.24 5.26 -40.16
C LYS A 42 -56.86 4.15 -39.18
N PRO A 43 -55.70 4.25 -38.50
CA PRO A 43 -55.29 3.21 -37.57
C PRO A 43 -56.35 3.11 -36.48
N THR A 44 -56.77 1.88 -36.20
CA THR A 44 -57.68 1.61 -35.09
C THR A 44 -56.95 1.86 -33.77
N THR A 45 -57.67 2.22 -32.71
CA THR A 45 -57.07 2.49 -31.38
C THR A 45 -56.16 1.35 -30.91
N LEU A 46 -56.52 0.10 -31.26
CA LEU A 46 -55.74 -1.09 -30.96
C LEU A 46 -54.42 -1.16 -31.74
N GLU A 47 -54.40 -0.74 -33.02
CA GLU A 47 -53.16 -0.63 -33.81
C GLU A 47 -52.23 0.47 -33.28
N ILE A 48 -52.79 1.57 -32.74
CA ILE A 48 -52.02 2.63 -32.09
C ILE A 48 -51.40 2.12 -30.77
N ILE A 49 -52.16 1.37 -29.97
CA ILE A 49 -51.67 0.77 -28.72
C ILE A 49 -50.58 -0.27 -28.99
N VAL A 50 -50.76 -1.15 -29.98
CA VAL A 50 -49.75 -2.14 -30.39
C VAL A 50 -48.49 -1.43 -30.92
N GLY A 51 -48.66 -0.37 -31.71
CA GLY A 51 -47.56 0.47 -32.16
C GLY A 51 -46.78 1.09 -30.99
N LEU A 52 -47.48 1.71 -30.03
CA LEU A 52 -46.88 2.29 -28.81
C LEU A 52 -46.15 1.23 -27.98
N TYR A 53 -46.76 0.06 -27.78
CA TYR A 53 -46.12 -1.06 -27.06
C TYR A 53 -44.82 -1.50 -27.74
N HIS A 54 -44.83 -1.62 -29.07
CA HIS A 54 -43.65 -2.00 -29.82
C HIS A 54 -42.56 -0.92 -29.73
N TRP A 55 -42.92 0.36 -29.85
CA TRP A 55 -42.00 1.49 -29.70
C TRP A 55 -41.37 1.54 -28.29
N ILE A 56 -42.17 1.40 -27.23
CA ILE A 56 -41.68 1.37 -25.84
C ILE A 56 -40.75 0.18 -25.62
N THR A 57 -41.09 -0.99 -26.17
CA THR A 57 -40.25 -2.20 -26.07
C THR A 57 -38.91 -1.99 -26.80
N CYS A 58 -38.93 -1.43 -28.01
CA CYS A 58 -37.72 -1.10 -28.76
C CYS A 58 -36.83 -0.09 -28.02
N ILE A 59 -37.41 0.98 -27.46
CA ILE A 59 -36.68 1.97 -26.65
C ILE A 59 -36.07 1.30 -25.41
N SER A 60 -36.83 0.43 -24.73
CA SER A 60 -36.33 -0.28 -23.54
C SER A 60 -35.17 -1.21 -23.88
N ILE A 61 -35.24 -1.95 -24.99
CA ILE A 61 -34.14 -2.80 -25.47
C ILE A 61 -32.91 -1.95 -25.80
N ILE A 62 -33.08 -0.83 -26.51
CA ILE A 62 -31.98 0.09 -26.82
C ILE A 62 -31.34 0.61 -25.53
N PHE A 63 -32.14 1.00 -24.55
CA PHE A 63 -31.63 1.47 -23.25
C PHE A 63 -30.85 0.38 -22.52
N LEU A 64 -31.36 -0.87 -22.50
CA LEU A 64 -30.66 -2.00 -21.89
C LEU A 64 -29.34 -2.33 -22.60
N VAL A 65 -29.31 -2.30 -23.93
CA VAL A 65 -28.08 -2.53 -24.72
C VAL A 65 -27.08 -1.40 -24.49
N LEU A 66 -27.52 -0.14 -24.49
CA LEU A 66 -26.65 1.00 -24.19
C LEU A 66 -26.13 0.96 -22.75
N ALA A 67 -26.95 0.54 -21.78
CA ALA A 67 -26.53 0.36 -20.39
C ALA A 67 -25.48 -0.76 -20.25
N GLN A 68 -25.63 -1.87 -20.98
CA GLN A 68 -24.63 -2.94 -21.03
C GLN A 68 -23.34 -2.48 -21.72
N LEU A 69 -23.42 -1.71 -22.81
CA LEU A 69 -22.25 -1.13 -23.47
C LEU A 69 -21.54 -0.11 -22.58
N LEU A 70 -22.29 0.74 -21.86
CA LEU A 70 -21.74 1.68 -20.89
C LEU A 70 -21.10 0.96 -19.70
N GLY A 71 -21.71 -0.13 -19.22
CA GLY A 71 -21.13 -1.01 -18.20
C GLY A 71 -19.83 -1.67 -18.64
N ALA A 72 -19.81 -2.23 -19.86
CA ALA A 72 -18.62 -2.86 -20.43
C ALA A 72 -17.47 -1.88 -20.71
N VAL A 73 -17.77 -0.60 -20.94
CA VAL A 73 -16.77 0.46 -21.13
C VAL A 73 -16.33 1.07 -19.80
N ARG A 74 -17.21 1.10 -18.79
CA ARG A 74 -16.92 1.68 -17.47
C ARG A 74 -16.42 0.61 -16.49
N ASN A 75 -15.22 0.10 -16.76
CA ASN A 75 -14.58 -0.92 -15.92
C ASN A 75 -13.86 -0.36 -14.68
N THR A 76 -13.87 0.97 -14.51
CA THR A 76 -13.19 1.65 -13.40
C THR A 76 -14.10 2.65 -12.72
N THR A 77 -14.19 2.58 -11.39
CA THR A 77 -14.82 3.61 -10.55
C THR A 77 -13.78 4.20 -9.62
N THR A 78 -13.62 5.52 -9.65
CA THR A 78 -12.73 6.24 -8.74
C THR A 78 -13.53 6.93 -7.65
N THR A 79 -13.20 6.67 -6.39
CA THR A 79 -13.78 7.37 -5.23
C THR A 79 -12.67 8.03 -4.43
N THR A 80 -12.91 9.23 -3.93
CA THR A 80 -11.99 9.93 -3.02
C THR A 80 -12.56 9.95 -1.63
N GLN A 81 -11.78 9.49 -0.65
CA GLN A 81 -12.16 9.48 0.76
C GLN A 81 -11.17 10.34 1.55
N HIS A 82 -11.67 11.11 2.51
CA HIS A 82 -10.82 11.79 3.50
C HIS A 82 -10.87 10.97 4.79
N ILE A 83 -9.73 10.45 5.18
CA ILE A 83 -9.57 9.63 6.39
C ILE A 83 -8.95 10.51 7.46
N PHE A 84 -9.59 10.58 8.62
CA PHE A 84 -9.15 11.40 9.74
C PHE A 84 -9.32 10.65 11.06
N TYR A 85 -8.23 10.49 11.80
CA TYR A 85 -8.21 9.94 13.15
C TYR A 85 -7.44 10.87 14.09
N GLY A 86 -7.91 10.97 15.34
CA GLY A 86 -7.28 11.78 16.37
C GLY A 86 -7.72 13.24 16.33
N ARG A 87 -6.79 14.17 16.60
CA ARG A 87 -7.08 15.62 16.62
C ARG A 87 -5.85 16.45 16.34
N ASP A 88 -6.08 17.71 15.99
CA ASP A 88 -5.02 18.70 15.77
C ASP A 88 -4.06 18.79 16.99
N PRO A 89 -2.73 18.61 16.80
CA PRO A 89 -1.74 18.64 17.87
C PRO A 89 -1.71 19.97 18.63
N ARG A 90 -2.13 21.08 18.01
CA ARG A 90 -2.14 22.42 18.63
C ARG A 90 -3.15 22.54 19.77
N ARG A 91 -4.11 21.62 19.86
CA ARG A 91 -5.05 21.52 20.98
C ARG A 91 -4.43 20.91 22.24
N GLY A 92 -3.19 20.45 22.15
CA GLY A 92 -2.44 19.85 23.25
C GLY A 92 -2.75 18.37 23.47
N PRO A 93 -2.12 17.74 24.48
CA PRO A 93 -2.24 16.30 24.73
C PRO A 93 -3.62 15.82 25.21
N TYR A 94 -3.95 14.57 24.92
CA TYR A 94 -5.15 13.85 25.39
C TYR A 94 -4.92 12.36 25.53
N GLU A 95 -5.89 11.67 26.12
CA GLU A 95 -5.94 10.22 26.14
C GLU A 95 -6.14 9.65 24.73
N ILE A 96 -5.14 8.93 24.23
CA ILE A 96 -5.16 8.26 22.94
C ILE A 96 -5.82 6.90 23.14
N VAL A 97 -6.97 6.72 22.52
CA VAL A 97 -7.68 5.44 22.53
C VAL A 97 -6.99 4.48 21.56
N GLY A 98 -6.50 3.35 22.08
CA GLY A 98 -5.83 2.32 21.28
C GLY A 98 -4.39 2.05 21.73
N THR A 99 -3.72 1.16 21.00
CA THR A 99 -2.36 0.69 21.34
C THR A 99 -1.48 0.48 20.10
N SER A 100 -1.87 1.03 18.96
CA SER A 100 -1.29 0.67 17.67
C SER A 100 0.02 1.42 17.36
N ASP A 101 0.26 2.56 18.00
CA ASP A 101 1.36 3.47 17.62
C ASP A 101 2.54 3.49 18.59
N THR A 102 2.41 2.82 19.72
CA THR A 102 3.41 2.81 20.79
C THR A 102 4.43 1.70 20.54
N PRO A 103 5.74 1.93 20.76
CA PRO A 103 6.77 0.92 20.51
C PRO A 103 6.78 -0.14 21.61
N TYR A 104 5.82 -1.07 21.56
CA TYR A 104 5.68 -2.13 22.56
C TYR A 104 6.71 -3.25 22.38
N THR A 105 7.31 -3.70 23.50
CA THR A 105 8.36 -4.74 23.51
C THR A 105 7.94 -6.07 22.88
N ASP A 106 6.66 -6.45 23.01
CA ASP A 106 6.07 -7.68 22.47
C ASP A 106 5.69 -7.59 20.99
N ARG A 107 5.96 -6.45 20.34
CA ARG A 107 5.60 -6.20 18.95
C ARG A 107 6.77 -5.76 18.11
N VAL A 108 7.76 -5.12 18.71
CA VAL A 108 8.95 -4.68 17.98
C VAL A 108 9.83 -5.85 17.55
N VAL A 109 10.40 -5.72 16.36
CA VAL A 109 11.23 -6.73 15.71
C VAL A 109 12.66 -6.22 15.58
N ALA A 110 13.61 -7.12 15.80
CA ALA A 110 15.03 -6.95 15.53
C ALA A 110 15.46 -7.92 14.43
N CYS A 111 16.32 -7.46 13.53
CA CYS A 111 16.96 -8.31 12.53
C CYS A 111 18.25 -8.87 13.13
N VAL A 112 18.26 -10.15 13.50
CA VAL A 112 19.37 -10.84 14.17
C VAL A 112 20.07 -11.77 13.19
N ARG A 113 21.40 -11.68 13.12
CA ARG A 113 22.19 -12.49 12.20
C ARG A 113 22.21 -13.95 12.64
N TYR A 114 21.79 -14.83 11.74
CA TYR A 114 21.96 -16.27 11.87
C TYR A 114 22.74 -16.80 10.67
N GLY A 115 24.00 -17.17 10.90
CA GLY A 115 24.94 -17.54 9.84
C GLY A 115 25.20 -16.40 8.84
N ARG A 116 24.66 -16.54 7.62
CA ARG A 116 24.84 -15.59 6.50
C ARG A 116 23.61 -14.71 6.24
N LYS A 117 22.53 -14.89 7.00
CA LYS A 117 21.27 -14.15 6.83
C LYS A 117 20.92 -13.40 8.11
N TYR A 118 20.00 -12.45 8.00
CA TYR A 118 19.37 -11.79 9.13
C TYR A 118 17.93 -12.29 9.26
N GLU A 119 17.59 -12.84 10.42
CA GLU A 119 16.27 -13.37 10.74
C GLU A 119 15.51 -12.37 11.63
N PRO A 120 14.19 -12.22 11.44
CA PRO A 120 13.38 -11.37 12.29
C PRO A 120 13.08 -12.07 13.61
N ARG A 121 13.35 -11.37 14.72
CA ARG A 121 13.07 -11.85 16.08
C ARG A 121 12.35 -10.77 16.87
N LEU A 122 11.31 -11.15 17.60
CA LEU A 122 10.66 -10.24 18.54
C LEU A 122 11.63 -9.85 19.65
N VAL A 123 11.65 -8.57 20.01
CA VAL A 123 12.53 -8.11 21.08
C VAL A 123 12.13 -8.70 22.43
N SER A 124 10.84 -8.97 22.67
CA SER A 124 10.36 -9.69 23.86
C SER A 124 11.05 -11.04 24.06
N SER A 125 11.15 -11.87 23.00
CA SER A 125 11.75 -13.19 23.11
C SER A 125 13.27 -13.13 23.33
N LEU A 126 13.95 -12.16 22.71
CA LEU A 126 15.37 -11.91 22.95
C LEU A 126 15.63 -11.45 24.39
N LEU A 127 14.78 -10.58 24.94
CA LEU A 127 14.88 -10.10 26.32
C LEU A 127 14.51 -11.19 27.36
N ALA A 128 13.71 -12.18 26.99
CA ALA A 128 13.40 -13.33 27.85
C ALA A 128 14.62 -14.22 28.09
N SER A 129 15.58 -14.23 27.15
CA SER A 129 16.85 -14.96 27.21
C SER A 129 18.01 -14.03 27.63
N GLU A 130 17.86 -13.34 28.76
CA GLU A 130 18.91 -12.44 29.29
C GLU A 130 20.22 -13.20 29.54
N GLY A 131 21.34 -12.58 29.16
CA GLY A 131 22.70 -13.11 29.32
C GLY A 131 23.19 -13.93 28.12
N THR A 132 22.29 -14.36 27.23
CA THR A 132 22.63 -15.10 26.01
C THR A 132 22.22 -14.32 24.75
N GLU A 133 20.93 -14.04 24.58
CA GLU A 133 20.40 -13.33 23.40
C GLU A 133 20.21 -11.83 23.65
N ALA A 134 20.19 -11.39 24.90
CA ALA A 134 20.22 -9.98 25.29
C ALA A 134 21.23 -9.76 26.42
N ILE A 135 22.27 -8.98 26.16
CA ILE A 135 23.37 -8.74 27.10
C ILE A 135 23.11 -7.41 27.81
N LEU A 136 23.01 -7.44 29.15
CA LEU A 136 22.92 -6.21 29.95
C LEU A 136 24.21 -5.39 29.80
N GLU A 137 24.10 -4.19 29.25
CA GLU A 137 25.24 -3.30 28.98
C GLU A 137 25.32 -2.14 30.00
N ASP A 138 24.17 -1.60 30.42
CA ASP A 138 24.08 -0.59 31.48
C ASP A 138 22.87 -0.86 32.37
N SER A 139 23.03 -0.69 33.68
CA SER A 139 21.95 -0.75 34.67
C SER A 139 21.77 0.54 35.45
N THR A 140 22.63 1.55 35.20
CA THR A 140 22.64 2.82 35.93
C THR A 140 21.62 3.83 35.38
N GLY A 141 21.08 3.56 34.18
CA GLY A 141 20.19 4.47 33.47
C GLY A 141 20.90 5.71 32.93
N LYS A 142 22.24 5.73 32.91
CA LYS A 142 23.02 6.83 32.34
C LYS A 142 23.20 6.69 30.83
N ALA A 143 23.14 5.46 30.32
CA ALA A 143 23.23 5.21 28.89
C ALA A 143 22.14 5.94 28.10
N ARG A 144 22.52 6.35 26.89
CA ARG A 144 21.68 7.13 25.97
C ARG A 144 21.53 6.47 24.60
N HIS A 145 22.32 5.45 24.32
CA HIS A 145 22.54 4.87 22.99
C HIS A 145 21.64 3.67 22.68
N GLY A 146 20.49 3.56 23.36
CA GLY A 146 19.46 2.57 23.06
C GLY A 146 18.20 3.19 22.49
N TYR A 147 17.21 2.33 22.25
CA TYR A 147 15.84 2.75 22.01
C TYR A 147 14.91 2.28 23.13
N ARG A 148 14.14 3.20 23.70
CA ARG A 148 13.23 2.89 24.81
C ARG A 148 11.93 2.29 24.29
N LEU A 149 11.51 1.20 24.94
CA LEU A 149 10.32 0.45 24.58
C LEU A 149 9.26 0.55 25.68
N VAL A 150 8.02 0.25 25.33
CA VAL A 150 6.91 0.20 26.28
C VAL A 150 6.59 -1.25 26.62
N LYS A 151 6.52 -1.56 27.90
CA LYS A 151 6.16 -2.90 28.35
C LYS A 151 4.64 -3.03 28.38
N ARG A 152 4.09 -3.95 27.59
CA ARG A 152 2.68 -4.35 27.71
C ARG A 152 2.54 -5.32 28.89
N ARG A 153 1.41 -5.29 29.61
CA ARG A 153 1.20 -6.06 30.85
C ARG A 153 1.58 -7.54 30.69
N ALA A 154 2.17 -8.12 31.75
CA ALA A 154 2.57 -9.53 31.81
C ALA A 154 1.40 -10.47 31.43
N GLY A 155 1.72 -11.51 30.64
CA GLY A 155 0.75 -12.54 30.21
C GLY A 155 0.08 -12.31 28.86
N LYS A 156 0.43 -11.24 28.12
CA LYS A 156 -0.05 -10.98 26.73
C LYS A 156 1.06 -10.86 25.70
N ALA A 157 2.32 -11.08 26.09
CA ALA A 157 3.44 -11.05 25.16
C ALA A 157 3.42 -12.30 24.28
N SER A 158 3.44 -12.11 22.97
CA SER A 158 3.81 -13.18 22.06
C SER A 158 5.33 -13.24 22.00
N ASP A 159 5.89 -14.44 21.99
CA ASP A 159 7.33 -14.66 21.78
C ASP A 159 7.65 -15.04 20.34
N SER A 160 6.61 -15.22 19.50
CA SER A 160 6.73 -15.58 18.09
C SER A 160 5.90 -14.65 17.19
N LEU A 161 6.44 -14.38 16.01
CA LEU A 161 5.67 -13.81 14.90
C LEU A 161 4.80 -14.91 14.27
N ASP A 162 3.64 -14.52 13.74
CA ASP A 162 2.87 -15.42 12.87
C ASP A 162 3.70 -15.80 11.63
N SER A 163 3.50 -17.00 11.10
CA SER A 163 4.29 -17.52 9.97
C SER A 163 4.25 -16.63 8.71
N SER A 164 3.11 -16.01 8.41
CA SER A 164 2.95 -15.11 7.25
C SER A 164 3.62 -13.76 7.47
N VAL A 165 3.66 -13.31 8.73
CA VAL A 165 4.32 -12.07 9.16
C VAL A 165 5.83 -12.28 9.23
N TYR A 166 6.26 -13.47 9.65
CA TYR A 166 7.67 -13.86 9.73
C TYR A 166 8.34 -13.80 8.36
N SER A 167 7.75 -14.43 7.33
CA SER A 167 8.33 -14.42 5.98
C SER A 167 8.47 -13.00 5.42
N SER A 168 7.46 -12.16 5.67
CA SER A 168 7.50 -10.76 5.26
C SER A 168 8.64 -10.00 5.95
N TYR A 169 8.87 -10.23 7.24
CA TYR A 169 10.00 -9.61 7.95
C TYR A 169 11.36 -10.24 7.62
N GLU A 170 11.41 -11.48 7.16
CA GLU A 170 12.65 -12.09 6.64
C GLU A 170 13.14 -11.33 5.41
N ASP A 171 12.24 -11.07 4.45
CA ASP A 171 12.53 -10.27 3.26
C ASP A 171 12.94 -8.85 3.62
N ILE A 172 12.23 -8.21 4.56
CA ILE A 172 12.56 -6.86 5.05
C ILE A 172 13.94 -6.85 5.72
N CYS A 173 14.24 -7.79 6.62
CA CYS A 173 15.54 -7.86 7.28
C CYS A 173 16.68 -8.10 6.29
N SER A 174 16.45 -8.92 5.27
CA SER A 174 17.39 -9.12 4.17
C SER A 174 17.64 -7.80 3.42
N LEU A 175 16.58 -7.08 3.04
CA LEU A 175 16.69 -5.82 2.30
C LEU A 175 17.34 -4.70 3.13
N ILE A 176 17.00 -4.58 4.42
CA ILE A 176 17.65 -3.65 5.36
C ILE A 176 19.15 -3.97 5.44
N SER A 177 19.54 -5.25 5.50
CA SER A 177 20.96 -5.62 5.59
C SER A 177 21.78 -5.18 4.37
N VAL A 178 21.18 -5.22 3.18
CA VAL A 178 21.83 -4.83 1.91
C VAL A 178 21.89 -3.31 1.74
N THR A 179 20.90 -2.59 2.27
CA THR A 179 20.74 -1.14 2.13
C THR A 179 21.16 -0.36 3.37
N PHE A 180 21.76 -1.05 4.35
CA PHE A 180 22.03 -0.48 5.67
C PHE A 180 22.90 0.79 5.60
N ASP A 181 23.92 0.80 4.74
CA ASP A 181 24.77 1.97 4.55
C ASP A 181 23.97 3.17 4.00
N SER A 182 23.09 2.94 3.02
CA SER A 182 22.17 3.97 2.50
C SER A 182 21.23 4.51 3.57
N ILE A 183 20.74 3.65 4.48
CA ILE A 183 19.90 4.05 5.62
C ILE A 183 20.68 4.99 6.54
N LEU A 184 21.94 4.66 6.86
CA LEU A 184 22.80 5.50 7.71
C LEU A 184 23.13 6.84 7.04
N GLU A 185 23.40 6.85 5.74
CA GLU A 185 23.65 8.07 4.96
C GLU A 185 22.41 8.97 4.89
N ALA A 186 21.21 8.40 4.72
CA ALA A 186 19.96 9.13 4.75
C ALA A 186 19.72 9.75 6.14
N CYS A 187 19.90 8.97 7.22
CA CYS A 187 19.83 9.48 8.59
C CYS A 187 20.83 10.62 8.85
N THR A 188 22.04 10.50 8.31
CA THR A 188 23.05 11.56 8.38
C THR A 188 22.59 12.81 7.64
N SER A 189 22.03 12.65 6.45
CA SER A 189 21.47 13.74 5.64
C SER A 189 20.29 14.43 6.31
N LEU A 190 19.52 13.72 7.13
CA LEU A 190 18.41 14.24 7.96
C LEU A 190 18.89 15.02 9.20
N GLY A 191 20.20 15.06 9.43
CA GLY A 191 20.85 15.82 10.51
C GLY A 191 21.15 15.00 11.77
N TYR A 192 21.04 13.68 11.72
CA TYR A 192 21.49 12.81 12.82
C TYR A 192 23.00 12.54 12.70
N SER A 193 23.71 12.46 13.81
CA SER A 193 25.15 12.17 13.83
C SER A 193 25.46 11.09 14.83
N ASN A 194 26.57 10.36 14.63
CA ASN A 194 27.03 9.34 15.55
C ASN A 194 25.97 8.24 15.77
N LEU A 195 25.43 7.71 14.67
CA LEU A 195 24.49 6.60 14.64
C LEU A 195 25.17 5.33 15.18
N THR A 196 24.41 4.50 15.88
CA THR A 196 24.90 3.17 16.27
C THR A 196 25.00 2.29 15.04
N THR A 197 26.15 1.61 14.86
CA THR A 197 26.42 0.81 13.66
C THR A 197 26.65 -0.68 13.96
N ASP A 198 26.86 -1.05 15.23
CA ASP A 198 27.37 -2.37 15.61
C ASP A 198 26.27 -3.36 16.03
N ALA A 199 25.27 -2.90 16.78
CA ALA A 199 24.22 -3.74 17.35
C ALA A 199 23.03 -2.89 17.80
N LEU A 200 21.84 -3.48 17.77
CA LEU A 200 20.66 -2.89 18.38
C LEU A 200 20.79 -2.88 19.90
N ARG A 201 20.40 -1.76 20.50
CA ARG A 201 20.31 -1.59 21.94
C ARG A 201 18.93 -1.10 22.32
N VAL A 202 18.36 -1.68 23.38
CA VAL A 202 16.99 -1.41 23.79
C VAL A 202 16.90 -1.23 25.31
N ILE A 203 15.93 -0.42 25.75
CA ILE A 203 15.54 -0.31 27.16
C ILE A 203 14.18 -1.01 27.32
N ASP A 204 14.12 -2.06 28.14
CA ASP A 204 12.87 -2.77 28.45
C ASP A 204 12.00 -1.96 29.42
N GLY A 205 11.17 -1.08 28.87
CA GLY A 205 10.17 -0.31 29.62
C GLY A 205 10.48 1.18 29.74
N VAL A 206 9.41 1.97 29.90
CA VAL A 206 9.49 3.43 29.88
C VAL A 206 10.28 3.97 31.07
N ASP A 207 10.13 3.37 32.25
CA ASP A 207 10.82 3.76 33.48
C ASP A 207 12.06 2.92 33.78
N SER A 208 12.40 1.98 32.90
CA SER A 208 13.56 1.12 33.12
C SER A 208 14.87 1.88 32.90
N GLN A 209 15.85 1.50 33.72
CA GLN A 209 17.24 1.96 33.66
C GLN A 209 18.16 0.93 32.99
N ARG A 210 17.63 -0.23 32.60
CA ARG A 210 18.40 -1.35 32.07
C ARG A 210 18.48 -1.28 30.55
N LEU A 211 19.70 -1.09 30.05
CA LEU A 211 20.04 -1.15 28.64
C LEU A 211 20.54 -2.53 28.29
N PHE A 212 19.91 -3.13 27.29
CA PHE A 212 20.31 -4.40 26.72
C PHE A 212 20.87 -4.21 25.33
N ARG A 213 21.97 -4.87 25.04
CA ARG A 213 22.53 -5.04 23.70
C ARG A 213 22.06 -6.37 23.14
N ILE A 214 21.51 -6.34 21.93
CA ILE A 214 21.16 -7.53 21.17
C ILE A 214 22.36 -7.88 20.28
N PRO A 215 23.17 -8.89 20.62
CA PRO A 215 24.35 -9.22 19.84
C PRO A 215 23.97 -9.69 18.43
N TYR A 216 24.86 -9.46 17.47
CA TYR A 216 24.71 -9.86 16.08
C TYR A 216 23.47 -9.32 15.37
N SER A 217 22.86 -8.23 15.87
CA SER A 217 21.72 -7.59 15.23
C SER A 217 22.11 -6.40 14.36
N LEU A 218 21.29 -6.06 13.38
CA LEU A 218 21.35 -4.72 12.77
C LEU A 218 20.88 -3.69 13.81
N PRO A 219 21.50 -2.50 13.89
CA PRO A 219 21.10 -1.45 14.83
C PRO A 219 19.83 -0.69 14.37
N VAL A 220 18.90 -1.42 13.74
CA VAL A 220 17.61 -0.93 13.27
C VAL A 220 16.53 -1.63 14.08
N LEU A 221 15.68 -0.87 14.75
CA LEU A 221 14.48 -1.40 15.40
C LEU A 221 13.30 -1.23 14.46
N ILE A 222 12.54 -2.30 14.25
CA ILE A 222 11.31 -2.31 13.48
C ILE A 222 10.13 -2.27 14.44
N MET A 223 9.23 -1.32 14.24
CA MET A 223 8.05 -1.04 15.07
C MET A 223 6.79 -1.20 14.22
N PRO A 224 6.22 -2.41 14.13
CA PRO A 224 4.99 -2.63 13.38
C PRO A 224 3.81 -1.84 13.90
N PHE A 225 2.91 -1.48 12.99
CA PHE A 225 1.54 -1.12 13.34
C PHE A 225 0.70 -2.40 13.36
N TRP A 226 0.41 -2.96 14.53
CA TRP A 226 -0.44 -4.16 14.67
C TRP A 226 -0.06 -5.33 13.72
N ASP A 227 1.17 -5.85 13.88
CA ASP A 227 1.81 -6.89 13.04
C ASP A 227 1.88 -6.58 11.54
N ASN A 228 1.39 -5.41 11.09
CA ASN A 228 1.45 -4.97 9.70
C ASN A 228 2.85 -4.44 9.36
N THR A 229 3.40 -4.94 8.26
CA THR A 229 4.68 -4.54 7.67
C THR A 229 4.61 -3.21 6.92
N GLU A 230 3.48 -2.92 6.26
CA GLU A 230 3.33 -1.76 5.37
C GLU A 230 3.44 -0.42 6.09
N GLN A 231 3.06 -0.38 7.37
CA GLN A 231 3.02 0.84 8.18
C GLN A 231 4.02 0.79 9.33
N ALA A 232 5.02 -0.10 9.23
CA ALA A 232 6.04 -0.22 10.25
C ALA A 232 6.91 1.04 10.32
N ARG A 233 7.12 1.53 11.54
CA ARG A 233 8.10 2.57 11.83
C ARG A 233 9.46 1.93 12.06
N HIS A 234 10.52 2.64 11.73
CA HIS A 234 11.88 2.16 11.85
C HIS A 234 12.70 3.20 12.59
N THR A 235 13.72 2.74 13.32
CA THR A 235 14.63 3.67 13.98
C THR A 235 16.04 3.16 14.10
N VAL A 236 17.00 4.06 13.94
CA VAL A 236 18.42 3.84 14.27
C VAL A 236 18.79 4.74 15.46
N PRO A 237 19.19 4.18 16.61
CA PRO A 237 19.68 4.95 17.74
C PRO A 237 20.96 5.73 17.41
N THR A 238 21.20 6.81 18.15
CA THR A 238 22.48 7.53 18.15
C THR A 238 23.16 7.36 19.49
N TRP A 239 24.48 7.53 19.53
CA TRP A 239 25.23 7.56 20.79
C TRP A 239 24.90 8.77 21.67
N HIS A 240 24.20 9.78 21.15
CA HIS A 240 23.88 11.01 21.87
C HIS A 240 22.55 10.98 22.63
N GLY A 241 21.68 9.98 22.41
CA GLY A 241 20.34 9.95 23.02
C GLY A 241 19.19 10.07 22.02
N GLU A 242 19.48 10.65 20.87
CA GLU A 242 18.54 10.81 19.77
C GLU A 242 18.36 9.48 19.04
N SER A 243 17.32 9.38 18.22
CA SER A 243 17.19 8.29 17.25
C SER A 243 16.66 8.83 15.93
N CYS A 244 17.21 8.34 14.82
CA CYS A 244 16.68 8.63 13.49
C CYS A 244 15.42 7.81 13.29
N MET A 245 14.25 8.45 13.27
CA MET A 245 12.96 7.80 13.01
C MET A 245 12.60 7.93 11.53
N PHE A 246 12.20 6.84 10.91
CA PHE A 246 11.88 6.79 9.48
C PHE A 246 10.87 5.68 9.17
N ARG A 247 10.36 5.69 7.94
CA ARG A 247 9.54 4.63 7.36
C ARG A 247 10.28 4.07 6.16
N LEU A 248 10.31 2.74 6.08
CA LEU A 248 10.76 2.02 4.91
C LEU A 248 9.52 1.59 4.14
N GLU A 249 9.38 2.02 2.90
CA GLU A 249 8.20 1.82 2.07
C GLU A 249 8.57 1.20 0.71
N ASP A 250 7.57 0.93 -0.13
CA ASP A 250 7.74 0.35 -1.48
C ASP A 250 8.30 -1.09 -1.42
N ALA A 251 9.55 -1.36 -1.78
CA ALA A 251 10.14 -2.72 -1.73
C ALA A 251 10.13 -3.34 -0.30
N TYR A 252 10.00 -2.51 0.74
CA TYR A 252 9.90 -2.95 2.14
C TYR A 252 8.48 -3.30 2.60
N SER A 253 7.45 -3.04 1.79
CA SER A 253 6.09 -3.48 2.09
C SER A 253 5.96 -4.98 1.78
N GLY A 254 6.48 -5.82 2.67
CA GLY A 254 6.39 -7.27 2.56
C GLY A 254 4.93 -7.68 2.31
N SER A 255 4.67 -8.34 1.19
CA SER A 255 3.31 -8.71 0.78
C SER A 255 2.85 -9.90 1.61
N ALA A 256 1.77 -9.71 2.36
CA ALA A 256 1.06 -10.81 3.00
C ALA A 256 0.56 -11.88 1.99
N ASN A 257 0.65 -11.64 0.66
CA ASN A 257 0.21 -12.54 -0.40
C ASN A 257 1.21 -12.66 -1.58
N GLY A 258 2.52 -12.52 -1.33
CA GLY A 258 3.59 -12.73 -2.33
C GLY A 258 4.15 -11.43 -2.92
N GLY A 259 5.37 -11.10 -2.47
CA GLY A 259 6.27 -10.06 -2.98
C GLY A 259 5.74 -8.63 -3.08
N SER A 260 6.50 -7.65 -2.59
CA SER A 260 6.42 -6.32 -3.21
C SER A 260 7.00 -6.47 -4.62
N ASN A 261 6.20 -6.20 -5.67
CA ASN A 261 6.73 -6.11 -7.03
C ASN A 261 7.42 -4.76 -7.28
N SER A 262 7.50 -3.89 -6.26
CA SER A 262 8.19 -2.63 -6.36
C SER A 262 9.69 -2.86 -6.52
N THR A 263 10.25 -2.23 -7.54
CA THR A 263 11.71 -2.13 -7.71
C THR A 263 12.30 -0.95 -6.93
N LYS A 264 11.45 -0.11 -6.33
CA LYS A 264 11.85 1.08 -5.58
C LYS A 264 11.96 0.71 -4.11
N ALA A 265 13.09 0.98 -3.47
CA ALA A 265 13.24 0.82 -2.02
C ALA A 265 13.35 2.23 -1.42
N SER A 266 12.33 2.71 -0.71
CA SER A 266 12.34 4.10 -0.22
C SER A 266 12.42 4.21 1.29
N LEU A 267 13.15 5.24 1.74
CA LEU A 267 13.15 5.71 3.11
C LEU A 267 12.50 7.09 3.17
N ARG A 268 11.52 7.26 4.06
CA ARG A 268 10.80 8.52 4.27
C ARG A 268 10.95 8.96 5.71
N ALA A 269 11.41 10.19 5.91
CA ALA A 269 11.64 10.71 7.25
C ALA A 269 11.68 12.24 7.28
N VAL A 270 11.39 12.80 8.44
CA VAL A 270 11.46 14.25 8.68
C VAL A 270 12.83 14.62 9.23
N ASN A 271 13.33 15.80 8.85
CA ASN A 271 14.58 16.35 9.39
C ASN A 271 14.57 16.36 10.92
N ARG A 272 15.71 16.03 11.54
CA ARG A 272 15.88 16.00 13.00
C ARG A 272 15.37 17.28 13.66
N THR A 273 15.82 18.44 13.15
CA THR A 273 15.47 19.75 13.70
C THR A 273 13.96 19.98 13.71
N VAL A 274 13.26 19.59 12.63
CA VAL A 274 11.81 19.75 12.52
C VAL A 274 11.10 18.82 13.51
N ARG A 275 11.50 17.55 13.58
CA ARG A 275 10.96 16.60 14.57
C ARG A 275 11.09 17.13 15.99
N PHE A 276 12.25 17.68 16.33
CA PHE A 276 12.53 18.16 17.68
C PHE A 276 11.71 19.40 18.00
N GLN A 277 11.79 20.42 17.14
CA GLN A 277 11.05 21.67 17.32
C GLN A 277 9.54 21.45 17.43
N ARG A 278 8.95 20.62 16.56
CA ARG A 278 7.50 20.34 16.61
C ARG A 278 7.09 19.54 17.83
N THR A 279 7.94 18.61 18.28
CA THR A 279 7.69 17.86 19.51
C THR A 279 7.64 18.81 20.72
N GLU A 280 8.65 19.67 20.87
CA GLU A 280 8.73 20.64 21.96
C GLU A 280 7.59 21.67 21.91
N GLU A 281 7.31 22.21 20.73
CA GLU A 281 6.28 23.21 20.50
C GLU A 281 4.88 22.67 20.83
N TRP A 282 4.51 21.49 20.33
CA TRP A 282 3.16 20.96 20.49
C TRP A 282 2.92 20.38 21.88
N LEU A 283 3.95 19.83 22.53
CA LEU A 283 3.88 19.46 23.94
C LEU A 283 3.83 20.69 24.86
N LYS A 284 4.24 21.87 24.36
CA LYS A 284 4.43 23.10 25.16
C LYS A 284 5.41 22.91 26.30
N GLN A 285 6.41 22.06 26.08
CA GLN A 285 7.42 21.67 27.07
C GLN A 285 8.80 21.84 26.43
N PRO A 286 9.32 23.07 26.28
CA PRO A 286 10.64 23.31 25.69
C PRO A 286 11.77 22.96 26.67
N GLY A 287 12.97 22.71 26.14
CA GLY A 287 14.20 22.59 26.94
C GLY A 287 14.45 21.22 27.60
N GLY A 288 13.63 20.22 27.26
CA GLY A 288 13.90 18.81 27.59
C GLY A 288 15.06 18.24 26.78
N VAL A 289 15.32 16.95 26.97
CA VAL A 289 16.46 16.26 26.38
C VAL A 289 16.05 14.99 25.67
N TRP A 290 16.69 14.72 24.53
CA TRP A 290 16.52 13.44 23.84
C TRP A 290 17.40 12.38 24.48
N LYS A 291 16.78 11.27 24.89
CA LYS A 291 17.46 10.15 25.53
C LYS A 291 16.79 8.84 25.15
N ASN A 292 17.61 7.89 24.69
CA ASN A 292 17.17 6.58 24.24
C ASN A 292 16.02 6.64 23.19
N GLY A 293 16.08 7.59 22.26
CA GLY A 293 15.10 7.81 21.20
C GLY A 293 13.81 8.53 21.61
N TRP A 294 13.67 8.89 22.89
CA TRP A 294 12.51 9.56 23.45
C TRP A 294 12.86 10.98 23.91
N TYR A 295 11.89 11.88 23.88
CA TYR A 295 12.01 13.21 24.46
C TYR A 295 11.66 13.14 25.96
N GLU A 296 12.61 13.47 26.83
CA GLU A 296 12.39 13.59 28.27
C GLU A 296 12.23 15.07 28.63
N ASP A 297 11.03 15.47 29.06
CA ASP A 297 10.74 16.85 29.42
C ASP A 297 11.30 17.21 30.82
N LEU A 298 11.17 18.49 31.19
CA LEU A 298 11.65 19.00 32.48
C LEU A 298 10.79 18.55 33.68
N GLU A 299 9.57 18.09 33.43
CA GLU A 299 8.64 17.57 34.44
C GLU A 299 8.83 16.05 34.68
N GLY A 300 9.74 15.41 33.93
CA GLY A 300 10.04 13.99 34.00
C GLY A 300 9.16 13.12 33.09
N GLY A 301 8.29 13.73 32.27
CA GLY A 301 7.54 13.05 31.22
C GLY A 301 8.45 12.52 30.12
N ARG A 302 8.16 11.31 29.64
CA ARG A 302 8.88 10.70 28.52
C ARG A 302 7.94 10.52 27.35
N TRP A 303 8.34 11.05 26.20
CA TRP A 303 7.50 11.12 25.01
C TRP A 303 8.18 10.42 23.84
N PHE A 304 7.56 9.36 23.36
CA PHE A 304 7.78 8.85 22.02
C PHE A 304 7.30 9.93 21.04
N ALA A 305 8.00 10.11 19.92
CA ALA A 305 7.63 11.09 18.91
C ALA A 305 7.98 10.58 17.51
N ASP A 306 6.97 10.34 16.68
CA ASP A 306 7.05 10.13 15.24
C ASP A 306 6.16 11.15 14.55
N ILE A 307 6.71 11.90 13.60
CA ILE A 307 5.95 12.88 12.82
C ILE A 307 6.36 12.76 11.36
N THR A 308 5.37 12.83 10.47
CA THR A 308 5.60 12.82 9.03
C THR A 308 4.46 13.48 8.29
N SER A 309 4.77 14.15 7.19
CA SER A 309 3.79 14.71 6.26
C SER A 309 4.27 14.61 4.83
N SER A 310 3.38 14.36 3.88
CA SER A 310 3.68 14.55 2.45
C SER A 310 3.50 16.00 1.99
N ASN A 311 3.09 16.92 2.87
CA ASN A 311 2.84 18.33 2.56
C ASN A 311 3.94 19.22 3.18
N PRO A 312 4.68 20.01 2.37
CA PRO A 312 5.70 20.93 2.87
C PRO A 312 5.13 22.19 3.55
N GLY A 313 3.85 22.48 3.33
CA GLY A 313 3.20 23.70 3.75
C GLY A 313 2.47 23.64 5.09
N PRO A 314 1.61 24.65 5.34
CA PRO A 314 0.74 24.67 6.52
C PRO A 314 -0.25 23.50 6.54
N PRO A 315 -0.76 23.11 7.72
CA PRO A 315 -0.53 23.78 9.01
C PRO A 315 0.66 23.23 9.82
N TYR A 316 1.26 22.11 9.41
CA TYR A 316 2.20 21.37 10.27
C TYR A 316 3.68 21.56 9.90
N TYR A 317 4.00 21.91 8.65
CA TYR A 317 5.38 22.16 8.18
C TYR A 317 6.36 21.05 8.61
N MET A 318 5.97 19.80 8.36
CA MET A 318 6.70 18.61 8.78
C MET A 318 6.87 17.64 7.61
N ALA A 319 7.10 18.18 6.40
CA ALA A 319 7.30 17.36 5.22
C ALA A 319 8.46 16.38 5.42
N TYR A 320 8.21 15.12 5.06
CA TYR A 320 9.28 14.15 4.94
C TYR A 320 10.15 14.46 3.73
N ARG A 321 11.39 14.01 3.81
CA ARG A 321 12.30 13.82 2.70
C ARG A 321 12.30 12.35 2.33
N MET A 322 12.47 12.08 1.04
CA MET A 322 12.49 10.72 0.50
C MET A 322 13.87 10.40 -0.04
N PHE A 323 14.35 9.20 0.28
CA PHE A 323 15.63 8.68 -0.19
C PHE A 323 15.40 7.34 -0.85
N ASP A 324 16.05 7.13 -2.00
CA ASP A 324 16.12 5.83 -2.64
C ASP A 324 17.27 5.04 -2.02
N MET A 325 16.93 3.94 -1.36
CA MET A 325 17.87 3.08 -0.64
C MET A 325 18.75 2.24 -1.57
N THR A 326 18.31 2.01 -2.81
CA THR A 326 19.11 1.28 -3.81
C THR A 326 20.21 2.16 -4.38
N SER A 327 19.92 3.44 -4.65
CA SER A 327 20.93 4.39 -5.16
C SER A 327 21.67 5.17 -4.05
N GLY A 328 21.15 5.17 -2.83
CA GLY A 328 21.67 5.96 -1.69
C GLY A 328 21.40 7.46 -1.81
N ARG A 329 20.55 7.89 -2.75
CA ARG A 329 20.35 9.31 -3.08
C ARG A 329 19.00 9.83 -2.60
N GLU A 330 19.00 11.09 -2.19
CA GLU A 330 17.75 11.81 -1.97
C GLU A 330 16.99 11.99 -3.29
N MET A 331 15.69 11.73 -3.23
CA MET A 331 14.79 11.91 -4.37
C MET A 331 14.38 13.37 -4.52
N ASN A 332 14.35 13.84 -5.75
CA ASN A 332 13.83 15.17 -6.05
C ASN A 332 12.30 15.15 -6.14
N CYS A 333 11.63 15.54 -5.06
CA CYS A 333 10.17 15.62 -4.98
C CYS A 333 9.59 16.95 -5.52
N SER A 334 10.28 17.63 -6.45
CA SER A 334 9.75 18.85 -7.07
C SER A 334 8.44 18.60 -7.82
N ASN A 335 8.30 17.41 -8.42
CA ASN A 335 7.01 16.87 -8.80
C ASN A 335 6.54 15.93 -7.69
N GLN A 336 5.41 16.24 -7.08
CA GLN A 336 4.90 15.48 -5.93
C GLN A 336 4.59 14.03 -6.31
N GLU A 337 4.23 13.77 -7.57
CA GLU A 337 3.92 12.43 -8.09
C GLU A 337 5.11 11.46 -7.99
N ASP A 338 6.35 11.96 -8.16
CA ASP A 338 7.57 11.14 -8.11
C ASP A 338 7.85 10.59 -6.70
N CYS A 339 7.23 11.22 -5.70
CA CYS A 339 7.39 10.93 -4.28
C CYS A 339 6.09 10.45 -3.61
N LEU A 340 5.08 10.05 -4.39
CA LEU A 340 3.93 9.34 -3.83
C LEU A 340 4.33 7.92 -3.43
N ALA A 341 3.60 7.35 -2.46
CA ALA A 341 3.67 5.91 -2.21
C ALA A 341 3.10 5.16 -3.42
N GLU A 342 3.63 3.97 -3.68
CA GLU A 342 2.95 3.06 -4.60
C GLU A 342 1.52 2.78 -4.11
N PRO A 343 0.57 2.56 -5.04
CA PRO A 343 -0.79 2.24 -4.66
C PRO A 343 -0.84 0.92 -3.90
N LYS A 344 -1.62 0.90 -2.83
CA LYS A 344 -1.96 -0.37 -2.18
C LYS A 344 -2.95 -1.12 -3.08
N VAL A 345 -2.63 -2.37 -3.38
CA VAL A 345 -3.43 -3.22 -4.28
C VAL A 345 -4.18 -4.25 -3.49
N ASN A 346 -5.49 -4.07 -3.35
CA ASN A 346 -6.39 -5.02 -2.70
C ASN A 346 -7.14 -5.84 -3.75
N ARG A 347 -6.96 -7.17 -3.75
CA ARG A 347 -7.65 -8.07 -4.68
C ARG A 347 -8.73 -8.87 -3.96
N TRP A 348 -9.95 -8.85 -4.49
CA TRP A 348 -11.06 -9.67 -4.00
C TRP A 348 -11.42 -10.69 -5.08
N GLY A 349 -10.85 -11.89 -4.95
CA GLY A 349 -10.88 -12.89 -6.00
C GLY A 349 -10.14 -12.44 -7.27
N THR A 350 -10.49 -13.02 -8.42
CA THR A 350 -9.82 -12.75 -9.70
C THR A 350 -10.44 -11.59 -10.50
N LYS A 351 -11.59 -11.08 -10.07
CA LYS A 351 -12.43 -10.16 -10.86
C LYS A 351 -12.48 -8.74 -10.32
N PHE A 352 -12.10 -8.55 -9.07
CA PHE A 352 -12.16 -7.25 -8.41
C PHE A 352 -10.78 -6.88 -7.87
N THR A 353 -10.29 -5.71 -8.27
CA THR A 353 -9.04 -5.15 -7.76
C THR A 353 -9.29 -3.69 -7.41
N THR A 354 -8.93 -3.30 -6.20
CA THR A 354 -8.90 -1.92 -5.75
C THR A 354 -7.46 -1.45 -5.68
N TYR A 355 -7.18 -0.29 -6.26
CA TYR A 355 -5.94 0.44 -6.08
C TYR A 355 -6.21 1.62 -5.18
N GLU A 356 -5.50 1.70 -4.06
CA GLU A 356 -5.64 2.76 -3.06
C GLU A 356 -4.41 3.65 -3.13
N TYR A 357 -4.62 4.91 -3.51
CA TYR A 357 -3.56 5.91 -3.61
C TYR A 357 -3.65 6.87 -2.41
N PRO A 358 -2.76 6.74 -1.41
CA PRO A 358 -2.72 7.69 -0.30
C PRO A 358 -2.06 9.00 -0.77
N HIS A 359 -2.81 10.10 -0.70
CA HIS A 359 -2.34 11.45 -0.96
C HIS A 359 -2.44 12.30 0.32
N ASN A 360 -1.60 13.33 0.44
CA ASN A 360 -1.67 14.31 1.54
C ASN A 360 -1.67 13.66 2.93
N LEU A 361 -0.76 12.71 3.13
CA LEU A 361 -0.60 11.99 4.39
C LEU A 361 -0.02 12.93 5.44
N ASN A 362 -0.70 13.09 6.58
CA ASN A 362 -0.17 13.64 7.82
C ASN A 362 -0.27 12.57 8.90
N SER A 363 0.83 12.30 9.60
CA SER A 363 0.84 11.35 10.70
C SER A 363 1.69 11.91 11.84
N ILE A 364 1.08 12.09 13.00
CA ILE A 364 1.68 12.60 14.22
C ILE A 364 1.34 11.60 15.32
N ALA A 365 2.37 11.07 15.96
CA ALA A 365 2.26 10.24 17.15
C ALA A 365 3.31 10.69 18.16
N ILE A 366 2.91 11.56 19.08
CA ILE A 366 3.73 11.98 20.21
C ILE A 366 3.04 11.51 21.48
N GLN A 367 3.56 10.52 22.19
CA GLN A 367 2.83 9.93 23.30
C GLN A 367 3.72 9.42 24.42
N SER A 368 3.17 9.43 25.62
CA SER A 368 3.78 8.82 26.79
C SER A 368 3.55 7.30 26.83
N GLY A 369 4.23 6.63 27.75
CA GLY A 369 4.01 5.20 28.03
C GLY A 369 2.60 4.83 28.49
N ALA A 370 1.79 5.82 28.89
CA ALA A 370 0.43 5.65 29.39
C ALA A 370 -0.66 5.94 28.33
N SER A 371 -0.31 5.92 27.04
CA SER A 371 -1.22 6.26 25.93
C SER A 371 -1.85 7.65 26.07
N TYR A 372 -1.11 8.61 26.63
CA TYR A 372 -1.50 10.01 26.71
C TYR A 372 -0.56 10.84 25.84
N GLY A 373 -1.09 11.70 24.96
CA GLY A 373 -0.28 12.44 24.00
C GLY A 373 -1.04 13.15 22.89
N LEU A 374 -0.35 13.37 21.78
CA LEU A 374 -0.81 13.96 20.53
C LEU A 374 -0.88 12.86 19.47
N PHE A 375 -2.06 12.66 18.92
CA PHE A 375 -2.25 11.72 17.82
C PHE A 375 -3.10 12.37 16.73
N LEU A 376 -2.59 12.29 15.50
CA LEU A 376 -3.27 12.70 14.29
C LEU A 376 -2.86 11.76 13.18
N TYR A 377 -3.83 11.20 12.48
CA TYR A 377 -3.64 10.59 11.18
C TYR A 377 -4.65 11.18 10.22
N GLU A 378 -4.19 11.78 9.14
CA GLU A 378 -5.02 12.38 8.12
C GLU A 378 -4.47 11.99 6.76
N THR A 379 -5.33 11.53 5.85
CA THR A 379 -4.94 11.26 4.46
C THR A 379 -6.14 11.45 3.53
N THR A 380 -5.86 11.85 2.30
CA THR A 380 -6.83 11.82 1.21
C THR A 380 -6.53 10.60 0.35
N GLN A 381 -7.42 9.61 0.39
CA GLN A 381 -7.25 8.37 -0.35
C GLN A 381 -8.08 8.41 -1.62
N ALA A 382 -7.46 8.09 -2.76
CA ALA A 382 -8.19 7.82 -4.00
C ALA A 382 -8.23 6.32 -4.24
N ASP A 383 -9.44 5.74 -4.23
CA ASP A 383 -9.68 4.33 -4.51
C ASP A 383 -10.11 4.17 -5.97
N VAL A 384 -9.40 3.36 -6.73
CA VAL A 384 -9.78 2.98 -8.10
C VAL A 384 -10.20 1.52 -8.08
N HIS A 385 -11.49 1.28 -8.22
CA HIS A 385 -12.06 -0.06 -8.32
C HIS A 385 -12.10 -0.50 -9.78
N CYS A 386 -11.40 -1.58 -10.09
CA CYS A 386 -11.38 -2.22 -11.39
C CYS A 386 -12.21 -3.52 -11.35
N THR A 387 -13.23 -3.61 -12.20
CA THR A 387 -13.99 -4.85 -12.44
C THR A 387 -13.58 -5.45 -13.76
N MET A 388 -13.03 -6.67 -13.75
CA MET A 388 -12.85 -7.45 -14.98
C MET A 388 -14.15 -8.20 -15.29
N GLU A 389 -14.96 -7.67 -16.21
CA GLU A 389 -15.98 -8.49 -16.87
C GLU A 389 -15.30 -9.46 -17.84
N GLN A 390 -15.39 -10.76 -17.55
CA GLN A 390 -15.08 -11.79 -18.53
C GLN A 390 -16.09 -11.69 -19.67
N TYR A 391 -15.63 -11.22 -20.83
CA TYR A 391 -16.26 -11.60 -22.09
C TYR A 391 -16.13 -13.12 -22.24
N VAL A 392 -17.13 -13.88 -21.80
CA VAL A 392 -17.31 -15.29 -22.18
C VAL A 392 -17.83 -15.29 -23.62
N GLY A 393 -16.89 -15.14 -24.56
CA GLY A 393 -17.13 -15.17 -25.99
C GLY A 393 -16.49 -16.40 -26.63
N ARG A 394 -17.29 -17.46 -26.80
CA ARG A 394 -17.09 -18.62 -27.68
C ARG A 394 -16.02 -19.64 -27.30
N SER A 395 -16.53 -20.76 -26.77
CA SER A 395 -16.17 -22.13 -27.13
C SER A 395 -15.49 -22.27 -28.50
N ARG A 396 -14.20 -22.55 -28.48
CA ARG A 396 -13.58 -23.45 -29.46
C ARG A 396 -13.15 -24.69 -28.72
N ALA A 397 -13.76 -25.80 -29.12
CA ALA A 397 -13.31 -27.14 -28.79
C ALA A 397 -11.86 -27.28 -29.24
N THR A 398 -10.98 -27.52 -28.28
CA THR A 398 -9.70 -28.18 -28.51
C THR A 398 -9.55 -29.16 -27.37
N GLU A 399 -9.71 -30.44 -27.72
CA GLU A 399 -9.28 -31.57 -26.92
C GLU A 399 -7.86 -31.32 -26.44
N VAL A 400 -7.67 -31.23 -25.13
CA VAL A 400 -6.41 -31.58 -24.48
C VAL A 400 -6.78 -32.45 -23.29
N VAL A 401 -6.27 -33.67 -23.38
CA VAL A 401 -6.42 -34.78 -22.43
C VAL A 401 -6.09 -34.31 -21.02
N LEU A 402 -7.09 -34.39 -20.13
CA LEU A 402 -6.91 -34.33 -18.68
C LEU A 402 -6.39 -35.69 -18.23
N ASP A 403 -5.13 -35.74 -17.80
CA ASP A 403 -4.67 -36.77 -16.87
C ASP A 403 -4.97 -36.28 -15.45
N VAL A 404 -5.66 -37.12 -14.70
CA VAL A 404 -6.21 -36.85 -13.39
C VAL A 404 -5.24 -37.38 -12.36
N SER A 405 -4.66 -36.51 -11.53
CA SER A 405 -4.28 -36.91 -10.17
C SER A 405 -4.04 -35.70 -9.26
N GLN A 406 -4.95 -35.57 -8.29
CA GLN A 406 -4.75 -35.07 -6.91
C GLN A 406 -4.31 -33.59 -6.81
N VAL A 407 -5.03 -32.71 -6.11
CA VAL A 407 -5.11 -32.68 -4.64
C VAL A 407 -6.43 -32.04 -4.20
N THR A 408 -7.00 -32.68 -3.18
CA THR A 408 -8.21 -32.34 -2.45
C THR A 408 -8.13 -31.01 -1.69
N GLU A 409 -9.29 -30.37 -1.64
CA GLU A 409 -9.70 -29.28 -0.76
C GLU A 409 -9.27 -29.46 0.71
N SER A 410 -8.88 -28.36 1.36
CA SER A 410 -9.51 -27.95 2.61
C SER A 410 -9.25 -26.47 2.89
N SER A 411 -10.17 -25.63 2.45
CA SER A 411 -10.42 -24.33 3.05
C SER A 411 -11.28 -24.54 4.30
N THR A 412 -10.74 -24.26 5.48
CA THR A 412 -11.55 -23.97 6.66
C THR A 412 -10.95 -22.76 7.35
N CYS A 413 -11.71 -21.67 7.30
CA CYS A 413 -11.49 -20.46 8.07
C CYS A 413 -11.53 -20.79 9.58
N TYR A 414 -10.54 -20.25 10.29
CA TYR A 414 -10.69 -19.63 11.61
C TYR A 414 -9.74 -18.44 11.68
#